data_AF-A0A843KMI2-F1
#
_entry.id   AF-A0A843KMI2-F1
#
_cell.length_a   1.000
_cell.length_b   1.000
_cell.length_c   1.000
_cell.angle_alpha   90.00
_cell.angle_beta   90.00
_cell.angle_gamma   90.00
#
_symmetry.space_group_name_H-M   'P 1'
#
loop_
_entity.id
_entity.type
_entity.pdbx_description
1 polymer ?
#
loop_
_entity_poly.entity_id
_entity_poly.type
_entity_poly.pdbx_seq_one_letter_code
_entity_poly.pdbx_strand_id
1 'polypeptide(L)' 'MNRDKIIIQKIAAIILILLGLLAMLVAWELLLVSNIHNSTVLVLEMGGVLICMAGYFLRRRIKAQEENAKIQEQESRSRN' A
#
# COMPACT_ATOMS: atom_id res chain seq x y z
N MET A 1 12.05 5.59 17.64
CA MET A 1 11.56 5.85 16.26
C MET A 1 10.37 6.79 16.35
N ASN A 2 10.46 8.01 15.81
CA ASN A 2 9.45 9.05 16.04
C ASN A 2 8.07 8.56 15.55
N ARG A 3 7.07 8.62 16.43
CA ARG A 3 5.68 8.21 16.13
C ARG A 3 5.15 8.86 14.85
N ASP A 4 5.58 10.09 14.56
CA ASP A 4 5.24 10.81 13.34
C ASP A 4 5.67 10.08 12.06
N LYS A 5 6.87 9.46 12.05
CA LYS A 5 7.36 8.70 10.89
C LYS A 5 6.49 7.48 10.61
N ILE A 6 5.99 6.82 11.66
CA ILE A 6 5.11 5.65 11.54
C ILE A 6 3.74 6.08 10.98
N ILE A 7 3.19 7.20 11.46
CA ILE A 7 1.92 7.75 10.95
C ILE A 7 2.05 8.14 9.47
N ILE A 8 3.12 8.84 9.08
CA ILE A 8 3.37 9.22 7.70
C ILE A 8 3.49 7.98 6.79
N GLN A 9 4.21 6.94 7.22
CA GLN A 9 4.30 5.70 6.46
C GLN A 9 2.95 4.99 6.30
N LYS A 10 2.08 5.05 7.32
CA LYS A 10 0.73 4.47 7.29
C LYS A 10 -0.14 5.20 6.26
N ILE A 11 -0.06 6.54 6.23
CA ILE A 11 -0.75 7.38 5.25
C ILE A 11 -0.21 7.10 3.85
N ALA A 12 1.12 7.03 3.67
CA ALA A 12 1.74 6.72 2.38
C ALA A 12 1.30 5.36 1.83
N ALA A 13 1.17 4.34 2.68
CA ALA A 13 0.66 3.03 2.27
C ALA A 13 -0.79 3.08 1.79
N ILE A 14 -1.66 3.87 2.45
CA ILE A 14 -3.05 4.06 2.02
C ILE A 14 -3.09 4.81 0.68
N ILE A 15 -2.30 5.87 0.52
CA ILE A 15 -2.22 6.64 -0.74
C ILE A 15 -1.75 5.75 -1.89
N LEU A 16 -0.77 4.87 -1.66
CA LEU A 16 -0.31 3.92 -2.67
C LEU A 16 -1.39 2.93 -3.10
N ILE A 17 -2.20 2.42 -2.16
CA ILE A 17 -3.34 1.54 -2.47
C ILE A 17 -4.39 2.29 -3.30
N LEU A 18 -4.70 3.54 -2.94
CA LEU A 18 -5.65 4.37 -3.67
C LEU A 18 -5.18 4.67 -5.09
N LEU A 19 -3.88 4.96 -5.28
CA LEU A 19 -3.27 5.13 -6.60
C LEU A 19 -3.38 3.88 -7.46
N GLY A 20 -3.13 2.70 -6.88
CA GLY A 20 -3.26 1.43 -7.60
C GLY A 20 -4.71 1.14 -8.03
N LEU A 21 -5.68 1.43 -7.15
CA LEU A 21 -7.12 1.33 -7.48
C LEU A 21 -7.51 2.31 -8.58
N LEU A 22 -7.00 3.54 -8.54
CA LEU A 22 -7.25 4.54 -9.58
C LEU A 22 -6.71 4.09 -10.94
N ALA A 23 -5.50 3.50 -10.96
CA ALA A 23 -4.91 2.96 -12.17
C ALA A 23 -5.75 1.82 -12.78
N MET A 24 -6.30 0.93 -11.95
CA MET A 24 -7.23 -0.11 -12.41
C MET A 24 -8.52 0.48 -13.00
N LEU A 25 -9.08 1.52 -12.37
CA LEU A 25 -10.27 2.22 -12.87
C LEU A 25 -10.02 2.86 -14.24
N VAL A 26 -8.85 3.48 -14.43
CA VAL A 26 -8.45 4.05 -15.72
C VAL A 26 -8.21 2.96 -16.77
N ALA A 27 -7.62 1.82 -16.39
CA ALA A 27 -7.46 0.68 -17.28
C ALA A 27 -8.81 0.14 -17.77
N TRP A 28 -9.77 0.04 -16.85
CA TRP A 28 -11.13 -0.42 -17.11
C TRP A 28 -11.88 0.50 -18.07
N GLU A 29 -11.81 1.83 -17.85
CA GLU A 29 -12.39 2.83 -18.76
C GLU A 29 -11.75 2.75 -20.16
N LEU A 30 -10.43 2.58 -20.24
CA LEU A 30 -9.73 2.40 -21.51
C LEU A 30 -10.14 1.11 -22.25
N LEU A 31 -10.39 0.02 -21.52
CA LEU A 31 -10.92 -1.24 -22.07
C LEU A 31 -12.36 -1.09 -22.60
N LEU A 32 -13.21 -0.33 -21.89
CA LEU A 32 -14.60 -0.10 -22.28
C LEU A 32 -14.72 0.84 -23.48
N VAL A 33 -13.89 1.88 -23.54
CA VAL A 33 -13.88 2.86 -24.63
C VAL A 33 -13.14 2.33 -25.86
N SER A 34 -12.09 1.53 -25.66
CA SER A 34 -11.31 0.94 -26.75
C SER A 34 -11.72 -0.54 -26.93
N ASN A 35 -12.56 -0.82 -27.93
CA ASN A 35 -12.89 -2.18 -28.38
C ASN A 35 -11.68 -2.90 -29.04
N ILE A 36 -10.49 -2.66 -28.53
CA ILE A 36 -9.21 -3.16 -29.03
C ILE A 36 -8.45 -3.67 -27.81
N HIS A 37 -8.25 -4.99 -27.76
CA HIS A 37 -7.39 -5.66 -26.78
C HIS A 37 -5.94 -5.24 -27.01
N ASN A 38 -5.58 -4.04 -26.54
CA ASN A 38 -4.28 -3.47 -26.77
C ASN A 38 -3.36 -3.79 -25.58
N SER A 39 -2.13 -4.20 -25.85
CA SER A 39 -1.14 -4.64 -24.85
C SER A 39 -0.92 -3.61 -23.75
N THR A 40 -1.19 -2.33 -24.04
CA THR A 40 -1.15 -1.20 -23.10
C THR A 40 -2.10 -1.35 -21.91
N VAL A 41 -3.33 -1.86 -22.11
CA VAL A 41 -4.27 -2.02 -21.00
C VAL A 41 -3.81 -3.15 -20.07
N LEU A 42 -3.29 -4.23 -20.64
CA LEU A 42 -2.77 -5.37 -19.89
C LEU A 42 -1.56 -4.97 -19.03
N VAL A 43 -0.71 -4.09 -19.56
CA VAL A 43 0.40 -3.47 -18.78
C VAL A 43 -0.13 -2.55 -17.68
N LEU A 44 -1.21 -1.79 -17.92
CA LEU A 44 -1.81 -0.92 -16.92
C LEU A 44 -2.43 -1.72 -15.76
N GLU A 45 -3.14 -2.81 -16.07
CA GLU A 45 -3.72 -3.74 -15.09
C GLU A 45 -2.62 -4.37 -14.21
N MET A 46 -1.60 -4.94 -14.83
CA MET A 46 -0.47 -5.55 -14.12
C MET A 46 0.31 -4.51 -13.30
N GLY A 47 0.47 -3.30 -13.82
CA GLY A 47 1.07 -2.16 -13.11
C GLY A 47 0.27 -1.76 -11.86
N GLY A 48 -1.07 -1.69 -11.97
CA GLY A 48 -1.95 -1.42 -10.85
C GLY A 48 -1.86 -2.47 -9.74
N VAL A 49 -1.80 -3.76 -10.11
CA VAL A 49 -1.62 -4.87 -9.15
C VAL A 49 -0.28 -4.74 -8.40
N LEU A 50 0.81 -4.44 -9.11
CA LEU A 50 2.13 -4.27 -8.50
C LEU A 50 2.17 -3.10 -7.51
N ILE A 51 1.55 -1.97 -7.84
CA ILE A 51 1.45 -0.81 -6.95
C ILE A 51 0.62 -1.14 -5.70
N CYS A 52 -0.50 -1.84 -5.86
CA CYS A 52 -1.31 -2.33 -4.73
C CYS A 52 -0.52 -3.29 -3.83
N MET A 53 0.25 -4.21 -4.42
CA MET A 53 1.12 -5.13 -3.68
C MET A 53 2.23 -4.40 -2.92
N ALA A 54 2.85 -3.37 -3.52
CA ALA A 54 3.83 -2.53 -2.85
C ALA A 54 3.21 -1.80 -1.64
N GLY A 55 2.01 -1.23 -1.79
CA GLY A 55 1.26 -0.62 -0.70
C GLY A 55 0.91 -1.60 0.42
N TYR A 56 0.47 -2.82 0.06
CA TYR A 56 0.20 -3.89 1.02
C TYR A 56 1.46 -4.33 1.79
N PHE A 57 2.58 -4.49 1.10
CA PHE A 57 3.85 -4.90 1.71
C PHE A 57 4.38 -3.83 2.66
N LEU A 58 4.24 -2.55 2.29
CA LEU A 58 4.59 -1.41 3.13
C LEU A 58 3.72 -1.40 4.40
N ARG A 59 2.40 -1.60 4.26
CA ARG A 59 1.49 -1.74 5.40
C ARG A 59 1.86 -2.91 6.32
N ARG A 60 2.25 -4.05 5.75
CA ARG A 60 2.67 -5.24 6.51
C ARG A 60 3.93 -4.98 7.32
N ARG A 61 4.92 -4.29 6.73
CA ARG A 61 6.16 -3.87 7.41
C ARG A 61 5.87 -2.93 8.57
N ILE A 62 5.00 -1.94 8.38
CA ILE A 62 4.62 -0.97 9.42
C ILE A 62 3.93 -1.69 10.59
N LYS A 63 3.00 -2.61 10.31
CA LYS A 63 2.29 -3.38 11.34
C LYS A 63 3.27 -4.18 12.20
N ALA A 64 4.24 -4.86 11.57
CA ALA A 64 5.27 -5.60 12.30
C ALA A 64 6.13 -4.69 13.18
N GLN A 65 6.47 -3.47 12.73
CA GLN A 65 7.20 -2.52 13.57
C GLN A 65 6.37 -1.96 14.72
N GLU A 66 5.07 -1.73 14.49
CA GLU A 66 4.13 -1.27 15.53
C GLU A 66 3.98 -2.32 16.65
N GLU A 67 3.94 -3.61 16.29
CA GLU A 67 3.84 -4.73 17.23
C GLU A 67 5.11 -4.88 18.08
N ASN A 68 6.29 -4.81 17.46
CA ASN A 68 7.57 -4.83 18.18
C ASN A 68 7.73 -3.63 19.14
N ALA A 69 7.24 -2.45 18.75
CA ALA A 69 7.26 -1.27 19.61
C ALA A 69 6.37 -1.44 20.84
N LYS A 70 5.18 -2.06 20.69
CA LYS A 70 4.26 -2.33 21.81
C LYS A 70 4.84 -3.35 22.79
N ILE A 71 5.53 -4.38 22.30
CA ILE A 71 6.18 -5.40 23.15
C ILE A 71 7.30 -4.75 24.00
N GLN A 72 8.15 -3.91 23.40
CA GLN A 72 9.18 -3.17 24.16
C GLN A 72 8.59 -2.23 25.20
N GLU A 73 7.49 -1.55 24.89
CA GLU A 73 6.82 -0.62 25.80
C GLU A 73 6.16 -1.36 26.98
N GLN A 74 5.60 -2.55 26.75
CA GLN A 74 5.10 -3.43 27.82
C GLN A 74 6.22 -4.02 28.69
N GLU A 75 7.32 -4.47 28.08
CA GLU A 75 8.46 -5.02 28.81
C GLU A 75 9.12 -3.95 29.70
N SER A 76 9.19 -2.70 29.21
CA SER A 76 9.70 -1.57 29.98
C SER A 76 8.79 -1.19 31.15
N ARG A 77 7.45 -1.29 31.00
CA ARG A 77 6.49 -1.08 32.11
C ARG A 77 6.48 -2.20 33.14
N SER A 78 6.76 -3.44 32.74
CA SER A 78 6.83 -4.57 33.69
C SER A 78 8.10 -4.55 34.54
N ARG A 79 9.14 -3.82 34.10
CA ARG A 79 10.44 -3.73 34.76
C ARG A 79 10.56 -2.56 35.74
N ASN A 80 9.54 -1.72 35.84
CA ASN A 80 9.50 -0.48 36.61
C ASN A 80 8.30 -0.47 37.55
#